data_AF-A0A8S4AH21-F1
#
_entry.id   AF-A0A8S4AH21-F1
#
_cell.length_a   1.000
_cell.length_b   1.000
_cell.length_c   1.000
_cell.angle_alpha   90.00
_cell.angle_beta   90.00
_cell.angle_gamma   90.00
#
_symmetry.space_group_name_H-M   'P 1'
#
loop_
_entity.id
_entity.type
_entity.pdbx_description
1 polymer ?
#
loop_
_entity_poly.entity_id
_entity_poly.type
_entity_poly.pdbx_seq_one_letter_code
_entity_poly.pdbx_strand_id
1 'polypeptide(L)' 'MPGLGFDLFGRRLGRGKGFYDSYLERCSRHPRGKPYTIALAFKEQLCQEIPVDDNDMLIDEVLYEDN' A
#
# COMPACT_ATOMS: atom_id res chain seq x y z
N MET A 1 -5.72 -2.52 -3.01
CA MET A 1 -4.54 -1.74 -3.40
C MET A 1 -3.59 -2.61 -4.19
N PRO A 2 -3.31 -2.31 -5.47
CA PRO A 2 -2.35 -3.07 -6.26
C PRO A 2 -0.92 -2.57 -6.06
N GLY A 3 0.04 -3.48 -6.26
CA GLY A 3 1.47 -3.23 -6.08
C GLY A 3 2.29 -4.36 -6.69
N LEU A 4 3.59 -4.12 -6.86
CA LEU A 4 4.56 -5.15 -7.22
C LEU A 4 4.95 -5.99 -6.01
N GLY A 5 5.01 -5.37 -4.83
CA GLY A 5 5.31 -6.03 -3.57
C GLY A 5 4.69 -5.29 -2.38
N PHE A 6 4.57 -6.01 -1.27
CA PHE A 6 4.04 -5.55 0.00
C PHE A 6 4.86 -6.13 1.14
N ASP A 7 4.92 -5.46 2.28
CA ASP A 7 5.47 -6.04 3.51
C ASP A 7 4.41 -6.10 4.63
N LEU A 8 4.77 -6.79 5.72
CA LEU A 8 3.88 -6.97 6.89
C LEU A 8 3.63 -5.67 7.67
N PHE A 9 4.36 -4.59 7.37
CA PHE A 9 4.16 -3.26 7.95
C PHE A 9 3.26 -2.37 7.09
N GLY A 10 2.69 -2.92 6.00
CA GLY A 10 1.82 -2.18 5.09
C GLY A 10 2.58 -1.23 4.18
N ARG A 11 3.89 -1.41 3.98
CA ARG A 11 4.62 -0.70 2.92
C ARG A 11 4.32 -1.36 1.58
N ARG A 12 4.29 -0.56 0.51
CA ARG A 12 3.86 -0.99 -0.82
C ARG A 12 4.82 -0.53 -1.89
N LEU A 13 5.35 -1.46 -2.67
CA LEU A 13 6.13 -1.16 -3.87
C LEU A 13 5.19 -0.93 -5.05
N GLY A 14 5.08 0.33 -5.49
CA GLY A 14 4.31 0.70 -6.69
C GLY A 14 5.05 0.43 -8.01
N ARG A 15 4.50 0.92 -9.12
CA ARG A 15 5.16 0.89 -10.45
C ARG A 15 6.01 2.14 -10.75
N GLY A 16 6.35 2.92 -9.72
CA GLY A 16 7.24 4.10 -9.82
C GLY A 16 6.59 5.44 -10.20
N LYS A 17 5.25 5.53 -10.34
CA LYS A 17 4.55 6.79 -10.70
C LYS A 17 3.74 7.43 -9.55
N GLY A 18 3.72 6.83 -8.37
CA GLY A 18 3.05 7.42 -7.20
C GLY A 18 1.54 7.64 -7.31
N PHE A 19 0.86 7.11 -8.34
CA PHE A 19 -0.57 7.40 -8.59
C PHE A 19 -1.47 7.11 -7.40
N TYR A 20 -1.21 6.01 -6.68
CA TYR A 20 -2.00 5.63 -5.51
C TYR A 20 -1.67 6.48 -4.29
N ASP A 21 -0.41 6.85 -4.11
CA ASP A 21 0.04 7.71 -3.01
C ASP A 21 -0.60 9.10 -3.14
N SER A 22 -0.55 9.69 -4.33
CA SER A 22 -1.23 10.97 -4.62
C SER A 22 -2.76 10.88 -4.48
N TYR A 23 -3.37 9.74 -4.79
CA TYR A 23 -4.81 9.55 -4.62
C TYR A 23 -5.20 9.46 -3.13
N LEU A 24 -4.47 8.66 -2.35
CA LEU A 24 -4.72 8.50 -0.91
C LEU A 24 -4.43 9.78 -0.12
N GLU A 25 -3.43 10.54 -0.53
CA GLU A 25 -3.18 11.86 0.03
C GLU A 25 -4.38 12.80 -0.20
N ARG A 26 -4.94 12.83 -1.41
CA ARG A 26 -6.16 13.59 -1.71
C ARG A 26 -7.36 13.12 -0.89
N CYS A 27 -7.51 11.81 -0.71
CA CYS A 27 -8.56 11.25 0.14
C CYS A 27 -8.38 11.65 1.62
N SER A 28 -7.15 11.69 2.13
CA SER A 28 -6.87 12.09 3.51
C SER A 28 -7.27 13.54 3.79
N ARG A 29 -7.25 14.40 2.77
CA ARG A 29 -7.72 15.78 2.82
C ARG A 29 -9.24 15.92 2.61
N HIS A 30 -9.94 14.86 2.23
CA HIS A 30 -11.37 14.88 2.04
C HIS A 30 -12.09 14.91 3.40
N PRO A 31 -13.24 15.60 3.56
CA PRO A 31 -13.95 15.68 4.85
C PRO A 31 -14.38 14.33 5.45
N ARG A 32 -14.47 13.28 4.62
CA ARG A 32 -14.78 11.91 5.04
C ARG A 32 -13.54 11.09 5.47
N GLY A 33 -12.34 11.65 5.33
CA GLY A 33 -11.08 11.00 5.68
C GLY A 33 -10.55 10.00 4.63
N LYS A 34 -9.39 9.43 4.93
CA LYS A 34 -8.74 8.36 4.16
C LYS A 34 -9.63 7.10 4.19
N PRO A 35 -9.89 6.43 3.04
CA PRO A 35 -10.55 5.14 3.04
C PRO A 35 -9.67 4.08 3.72
N TYR A 36 -10.30 3.04 4.27
CA TYR A 36 -9.57 1.84 4.68
C TYR A 36 -9.03 1.11 3.45
N THR A 37 -7.75 0.77 3.46
CA THR A 37 -7.01 0.26 2.32
C THR A 37 -6.56 -1.17 2.53
N ILE A 38 -7.05 -2.06 1.67
CA ILE A 38 -6.70 -3.48 1.67
C ILE A 38 -5.93 -3.80 0.40
N ALA A 39 -4.73 -4.37 0.50
CA ALA A 39 -4.02 -4.98 -0.61
C ALA A 39 -4.37 -6.46 -0.75
N LEU A 40 -4.45 -6.92 -2.00
CA LEU A 40 -4.52 -8.33 -2.33
C LEU A 40 -3.18 -8.68 -2.96
N ALA A 41 -2.48 -9.64 -2.36
CA ALA A 41 -1.11 -10.00 -2.71
C ALA A 41 -0.97 -11.51 -2.87
N PHE A 42 -0.15 -11.93 -3.84
CA PHE A 42 0.40 -13.30 -3.84
C PHE A 42 1.52 -13.43 -2.79
N LYS A 43 1.82 -14.66 -2.37
CA LYS A 43 2.92 -14.93 -1.43
C LYS A 43 4.26 -14.41 -1.95
N GLU A 44 4.49 -14.52 -3.25
CA GLU A 44 5.69 -14.04 -3.94
C GLU A 44 5.82 -12.51 -3.95
N GLN A 45 4.73 -11.80 -3.66
CA GLN A 45 4.73 -10.34 -3.55
C GLN A 45 5.05 -9.88 -2.12
N LEU A 46 5.19 -10.80 -1.16
CA LEU A 46 5.61 -10.46 0.20
C LEU A 46 7.12 -10.26 0.24
N CYS A 47 7.54 -9.08 0.67
CA CYS A 47 8.93 -8.71 0.88
C CYS A 47 9.22 -8.62 2.37
N GLN A 48 10.46 -8.91 2.78
CA GLN A 48 10.89 -8.73 4.17
C GLN A 48 10.88 -7.25 4.58
N GLU A 49 11.32 -6.38 3.67
CA GLU A 49 11.33 -4.93 3.85
C GLU A 49 11.15 -4.27 2.48
N ILE A 50 10.32 -3.22 2.45
CA ILE A 50 10.22 -2.33 1.31
C ILE A 50 10.78 -0.95 1.71
N PRO A 51 11.74 -0.40 0.94
CA PRO A 51 12.19 0.97 1.15
C PRO A 51 11.04 1.92 0.81
N VAL A 52 10.82 2.90 1.67
CA VAL A 52 9.78 3.92 1.55
C VAL A 52 10.35 5.30 1.87
N ASP A 53 9.78 6.31 1.25
CA ASP A 53 10.02 7.71 1.59
C ASP A 53 8.87 8.26 2.47
N ASP A 54 9.06 9.43 3.08
CA ASP A 54 8.08 10.07 3.97
C ASP A 54 6.72 10.38 3.29
N ASN A 55 6.69 10.40 1.95
CA ASN A 55 5.49 10.68 1.17
C ASN A 55 4.73 9.41 0.74
N ASP A 56 5.26 8.22 1.01
CA ASP A 56 4.61 6.97 0.65
C ASP A 56 3.45 6.65 1.58
N MET A 57 2.31 6.28 0.99
CA MET A 57 1.11 6.00 1.77
C MET A 57 1.05 4.52 2.15
N LEU A 58 1.11 4.25 3.46
CA LEU A 58 0.92 2.90 3.99
C LEU A 58 -0.49 2.39 3.74
N ILE A 59 -0.57 1.08 3.47
CA ILE A 59 -1.82 0.34 3.41
C ILE A 59 -2.18 -0.22 4.79
N ASP A 60 -3.47 -0.30 5.09
CA ASP A 60 -3.94 -0.68 6.42
C ASP A 60 -3.90 -2.21 6.60
N GLU A 61 -4.09 -2.96 5.52
CA GLU A 61 -4.11 -4.43 5.57
C GLU A 61 -3.58 -5.06 4.27
N VAL A 62 -2.84 -6.17 4.41
CA VAL A 62 -2.36 -7.00 3.30
C VAL A 62 -2.99 -8.38 3.43
N LEU A 63 -3.89 -8.71 2.51
CA LEU A 63 -4.43 -10.05 2.40
C LEU A 63 -3.59 -10.83 1.39
N TYR A 64 -3.13 -11.99 1.82
CA TYR A 64 -2.48 -12.99 1.00
C TYR A 64 -3.03 -14.35 1.42
N GLU A 65 -2.88 -15.35 0.56
CA GLU A 65 -3.26 -16.71 0.91
C GLU A 65 -2.40 -17.16 2.11
N ASP A 66 -3.02 -17.54 3.22
CA ASP A 66 -2.35 -18.33 4.26
C ASP A 66 -2.63 -19.80 3.94
N ASN A 67 -1.60 -20.64 3.97
CA ASN A 67 -1.73 -22.07 3.60
C ASN A 67 -2.80 -22.79 4.43
#